data_AF-A0A0A9X006-F1
#
_entry.id   AF-A0A0A9X006-F1
#
_cell.length_a   1.000
_cell.length_b   1.000
_cell.length_c   1.000
_cell.angle_alpha   90.00
_cell.angle_beta   90.00
_cell.angle_gamma   90.00
#
_symmetry.space_group_name_H-M   'P 1'
#
loop_
_entity.id
_entity.type
_entity.pdbx_description
1 polymer ?
#
loop_
_entity_poly.entity_id
_entity_poly.type
_entity_poly.pdbx_seq_one_letter_code
_entity_poly.pdbx_strand_id
1 'polypeptide(L)'
;MEYGHYITQEYSILKNIFSYLTAKELKVCSRVCREWKKMADKFVQHTVECYHKPNDAESWQDFNKLINPSLIFYLEIVKYGGRVDALRGLVSKTYDIEDVPFYRMITAHPIFTPCVGGKIILNPEAVDMEKGQTLIFFPQIPGLTIKKFEFDKKFAVKPDQVEPLLSAKGVILLAETSSPCVTASNRIVHYLYFTGSKKKEVRAERPCLAGGLLAKTCRVDNEGKTIPSPVVAFTFEGDNVTIHSDINRTSEFETFFKRLSENAGQKPNGAERFAFIFNCIGRFEYEDDELKLFRKYFPDVPYFGFWSYGEFCIPDSHARNMTDPKKIKIDRHIRYLNSACASYMIVTITH
;
A
#
# COMPACT_ATOMS: atom_id res chain seq x y z
N MET A 1 2.74 -26.31 -33.65
CA MET A 1 2.69 -26.60 -32.19
C MET A 1 3.44 -25.49 -31.46
N GLU A 2 3.05 -24.21 -31.64
CA GLU A 2 3.89 -23.03 -31.30
C GLU A 2 3.29 -22.11 -30.23
N TYR A 3 1.97 -22.10 -30.02
CA TYR A 3 1.32 -21.17 -29.09
C TYR A 3 1.64 -21.44 -27.60
N GLY A 4 1.78 -22.72 -27.22
CA GLY A 4 2.13 -23.08 -25.84
C GLY A 4 3.55 -22.64 -25.44
N HIS A 5 4.47 -22.57 -26.41
CA HIS A 5 5.84 -22.12 -26.17
C HIS A 5 5.92 -20.61 -25.92
N TYR A 6 4.99 -19.83 -26.47
CA TYR A 6 4.91 -18.38 -26.27
C TYR A 6 4.32 -18.01 -24.90
N ILE A 7 3.24 -18.68 -24.49
CA ILE A 7 2.61 -18.48 -23.18
C ILE A 7 3.55 -18.86 -22.03
N THR A 8 4.39 -19.88 -22.22
CA THR A 8 5.35 -20.35 -21.21
C THR A 8 6.60 -19.47 -21.09
N GLN A 9 6.81 -18.50 -21.99
CA GLN A 9 7.93 -17.54 -21.96
C GLN A 9 7.50 -16.12 -21.61
N GLU A 10 6.21 -15.79 -21.76
CA GLU A 10 5.66 -14.49 -21.38
C GLU A 10 5.44 -14.39 -19.86
N TYR A 11 6.45 -13.90 -19.15
CA TYR A 11 6.47 -13.72 -17.70
C TYR A 11 5.22 -13.00 -17.16
N SER A 12 4.73 -11.99 -17.89
CA SER A 12 3.55 -11.19 -17.49
C SER A 12 2.27 -12.03 -17.45
N ILE A 13 2.12 -12.97 -18.39
CA ILE A 13 0.97 -13.88 -18.47
C ILE A 13 1.08 -14.94 -17.37
N LEU A 14 2.26 -15.55 -17.20
CA LEU A 14 2.47 -16.53 -16.14
C LEU A 14 2.30 -15.93 -14.74
N LYS A 15 2.75 -14.69 -14.52
CA LYS A 15 2.52 -13.94 -13.28
C LYS A 15 1.04 -13.78 -12.96
N ASN A 16 0.25 -13.36 -13.95
CA ASN A 16 -1.19 -13.20 -13.79
C ASN A 16 -1.91 -14.53 -13.58
N ILE A 17 -1.46 -15.63 -14.21
CA ILE A 17 -2.04 -16.96 -13.98
C ILE A 17 -1.68 -17.45 -12.58
N PHE A 18 -0.40 -17.37 -12.21
CA PHE A 18 0.13 -17.92 -10.96
C PHE A 18 -0.34 -17.14 -9.73
N SER A 19 -0.70 -15.86 -9.87
CA SER A 19 -1.30 -15.07 -8.78
C SER A 19 -2.67 -15.60 -8.30
N TYR A 20 -3.33 -16.46 -9.07
CA TYR A 20 -4.58 -17.11 -8.67
C TYR A 20 -4.40 -18.52 -8.10
N LEU A 21 -3.16 -19.04 -8.06
CA LEU A 21 -2.88 -20.41 -7.65
C LEU A 21 -2.38 -20.47 -6.20
N THR A 22 -2.79 -21.50 -5.47
CA THR A 22 -2.31 -21.80 -4.12
C THR A 22 -0.87 -22.34 -4.15
N ALA A 23 -0.14 -22.30 -3.03
CA ALA A 23 1.23 -22.85 -2.96
C ALA A 23 1.31 -24.35 -3.32
N LYS A 24 0.23 -25.13 -3.05
CA LYS A 24 0.14 -26.54 -3.44
C LYS A 24 0.03 -26.68 -4.96
N GLU A 25 -0.80 -25.85 -5.60
CA GLU A 25 -0.96 -25.81 -7.05
C GLU A 25 0.28 -25.25 -7.74
N LEU A 26 0.92 -24.22 -7.18
CA LEU A 26 2.20 -23.70 -7.65
C LEU A 26 3.30 -24.76 -7.59
N LYS A 27 3.33 -25.60 -6.56
CA LYS A 27 4.26 -26.75 -6.46
C LYS A 27 3.97 -27.86 -7.48
N VAL A 28 2.74 -27.92 -8.00
CA VAL A 28 2.39 -28.77 -9.16
C VAL A 28 2.85 -28.08 -10.46
N CYS A 29 2.57 -26.78 -10.61
CA CYS A 29 3.04 -25.97 -11.74
C CYS A 29 4.57 -25.96 -11.87
N SER A 30 5.30 -25.99 -10.74
CA SER A 30 6.76 -26.01 -10.74
C SER A 30 7.37 -27.27 -11.34
N ARG A 31 6.54 -28.29 -11.63
CA ARG A 31 6.95 -29.54 -12.28
C ARG A 31 6.68 -29.55 -13.79
N VAL A 32 6.04 -28.51 -14.33
CA VAL A 32 5.62 -28.45 -15.74
C VAL A 32 6.81 -28.19 -16.68
N CYS A 33 7.57 -27.11 -16.46
CA CYS A 33 8.78 -26.80 -17.22
C CYS A 33 9.74 -25.95 -16.40
N ARG A 34 10.97 -25.73 -16.90
CA ARG A 34 12.00 -24.95 -16.16
C ARG A 34 11.57 -23.52 -15.86
N GLU A 35 10.85 -22.86 -16.78
CA GLU A 35 10.38 -21.48 -16.58
C GLU A 35 9.21 -21.42 -15.58
N TRP A 36 8.28 -22.37 -15.64
CA TRP A 36 7.23 -22.50 -14.63
C TRP A 36 7.80 -22.88 -13.26
N LYS A 37 8.84 -23.71 -13.22
CA LYS A 37 9.57 -24.02 -12.00
C LYS A 37 10.17 -22.76 -11.38
N LYS A 38 10.95 -22.00 -12.15
CA LYS A 38 11.51 -20.72 -11.68
C LYS A 38 10.42 -19.77 -11.21
N MET A 39 9.30 -19.66 -11.93
CA MET A 39 8.22 -18.73 -11.59
C MET A 39 7.41 -19.18 -10.35
N ALA A 40 7.08 -20.47 -10.27
CA ALA A 40 6.38 -21.03 -9.12
C ALA A 40 7.28 -21.04 -7.88
N ASP A 41 8.55 -21.44 -8.02
CA ASP A 41 9.52 -21.42 -6.93
C ASP A 41 9.75 -19.98 -6.46
N LYS A 42 9.69 -18.97 -7.33
CA LYS A 42 9.71 -17.55 -6.93
C LYS A 42 8.49 -17.15 -6.11
N PHE A 43 7.27 -17.48 -6.57
CA PHE A 43 6.05 -17.25 -5.79
C PHE A 43 6.08 -18.02 -4.46
N VAL A 44 6.69 -19.21 -4.42
CA VAL A 44 6.82 -20.04 -3.22
C VAL A 44 7.93 -19.53 -2.27
N GLN A 45 9.07 -19.07 -2.77
CA GLN A 45 10.17 -18.51 -1.96
C GLN A 45 9.77 -17.16 -1.34
N HIS A 46 9.08 -16.31 -2.09
CA HIS A 46 8.52 -15.06 -1.55
C HIS A 46 7.41 -15.34 -0.51
N THR A 47 6.80 -16.54 -0.52
CA THR A 47 5.88 -16.98 0.55
C THR A 47 6.55 -17.55 1.80
N VAL A 48 7.88 -17.70 1.85
CA VAL A 48 8.57 -18.43 2.95
C VAL A 48 9.60 -17.58 3.73
N GLU A 49 10.05 -16.41 3.28
CA GLU A 49 11.09 -15.65 3.99
C GLU A 49 10.62 -14.26 4.47
N CYS A 50 9.61 -14.24 5.36
CA CYS A 50 9.35 -13.10 6.24
C CYS A 50 9.05 -13.63 7.65
N TYR A 51 10.06 -14.21 8.30
CA TYR A 51 9.97 -14.58 9.71
C TYR A 51 10.42 -13.40 10.57
N HIS A 52 9.47 -12.70 11.17
CA HIS A 52 9.72 -12.15 12.50
C HIS A 52 9.22 -13.19 13.50
N LYS A 53 10.13 -13.90 14.17
CA LYS A 53 9.76 -14.71 15.33
C LYS A 53 9.29 -13.75 16.43
N PRO A 54 8.06 -13.86 16.94
CA PRO A 54 7.71 -13.21 18.19
C PRO A 54 8.65 -13.75 19.28
N ASN A 55 9.10 -12.90 20.20
CA ASN A 55 9.63 -13.41 21.46
C ASN A 55 8.47 -14.09 22.20
N ASP A 56 8.68 -15.31 22.70
CA ASP A 56 7.70 -16.17 23.38
C ASP A 56 7.27 -15.63 24.77
N ALA A 57 7.25 -14.32 24.97
CA ALA A 57 7.03 -13.70 26.26
C ALA A 57 6.16 -12.45 26.14
N GLU A 58 4.92 -12.57 25.68
CA GLU A 58 3.93 -11.51 25.90
C GLU A 58 2.49 -12.01 25.75
N SER A 59 2.10 -12.94 26.63
CA SER A 59 0.69 -13.29 26.87
C SER A 59 -0.19 -12.04 26.82
N TRP A 60 -1.12 -11.97 25.85
CA TRP A 60 -2.21 -11.00 25.71
C TRP A 60 -2.27 -9.98 26.87
N GLN A 61 -1.44 -8.92 26.80
CA GLN A 61 -1.58 -7.83 27.76
C GLN A 61 -2.96 -7.22 27.53
N ASP A 62 -3.67 -6.92 28.63
CA ASP A 62 -4.98 -6.29 28.62
C ASP A 62 -4.96 -5.08 27.68
N PHE A 63 -5.63 -5.23 26.53
CA PHE A 63 -5.71 -4.17 25.54
C PHE A 63 -6.33 -2.93 26.17
N ASN A 64 -5.63 -1.80 26.03
CA ASN A 64 -6.14 -0.52 26.48
C ASN A 64 -7.48 -0.21 25.79
N LYS A 65 -8.57 -0.13 26.56
CA LYS A 65 -9.95 0.25 26.15
C LYS A 65 -10.08 1.68 25.57
N LEU A 66 -8.98 2.32 25.17
CA LEU A 66 -8.87 3.76 24.90
C LEU A 66 -8.52 4.11 23.44
N ILE A 67 -8.37 3.14 22.53
CA ILE A 67 -8.10 3.45 21.12
C ILE A 67 -9.42 3.69 20.39
N ASN A 68 -9.60 4.90 19.87
CA ASN A 68 -10.65 5.21 18.90
C ASN A 68 -10.01 5.25 17.49
N PRO A 69 -10.05 4.16 16.71
CA PRO A 69 -9.43 4.12 15.40
C PRO A 69 -10.17 5.03 14.42
N SER A 70 -9.43 5.79 13.61
CA SER A 70 -9.96 6.58 12.49
C SER A 70 -10.04 5.78 11.19
N LEU A 71 -9.28 4.68 11.09
CA LEU A 71 -9.20 3.80 9.93
C LEU A 71 -8.62 2.45 10.34
N ILE A 72 -9.14 1.36 9.77
CA ILE A 72 -8.63 0.00 9.98
C ILE A 72 -8.28 -0.61 8.63
N PHE A 73 -7.05 -1.11 8.51
CA PHE A 73 -6.65 -1.98 7.41
C PHE A 73 -6.52 -3.41 7.90
N TYR A 74 -7.21 -4.33 7.21
CA TYR A 74 -7.03 -5.76 7.34
C TYR A 74 -6.31 -6.27 6.10
N LEU A 75 -5.02 -6.53 6.25
CA LEU A 75 -4.18 -7.10 5.21
C LEU A 75 -4.24 -8.61 5.31
N GLU A 76 -4.64 -9.27 4.23
CA GLU A 76 -4.74 -10.72 4.16
C GLU A 76 -3.87 -11.24 3.02
N ILE A 77 -3.12 -12.30 3.29
CA ILE A 77 -2.41 -13.06 2.27
C ILE A 77 -3.41 -14.03 1.63
N VAL A 78 -3.51 -14.00 0.29
CA VAL A 78 -4.44 -14.78 -0.56
C VAL A 78 -4.63 -16.24 -0.10
N LYS A 79 -3.56 -16.87 0.40
CA LYS A 79 -3.46 -18.30 0.70
C LYS A 79 -4.33 -18.76 1.88
N TYR A 80 -4.74 -17.86 2.78
CA TYR A 80 -5.23 -18.28 4.10
C TYR A 80 -6.72 -17.99 4.39
N GLY A 81 -7.41 -17.25 3.51
CA GLY A 81 -8.87 -17.18 3.47
C GLY A 81 -9.57 -16.96 4.82
N GLY A 82 -9.42 -15.77 5.40
CA GLY A 82 -9.99 -15.41 6.70
C GLY A 82 -11.50 -15.15 6.69
N ARG A 83 -12.18 -15.47 7.80
CA ARG A 83 -13.58 -15.08 8.07
C ARG A 83 -13.62 -13.66 8.66
N VAL A 84 -13.95 -12.68 7.81
CA VAL A 84 -13.95 -11.24 8.12
C VAL A 84 -14.98 -10.87 9.18
N ASP A 85 -16.15 -11.52 9.14
CA ASP A 85 -17.24 -11.40 10.10
C ASP A 85 -16.79 -11.77 11.52
N ALA A 86 -16.11 -12.90 11.67
CA ALA A 86 -15.58 -13.35 12.96
C ALA A 86 -14.52 -12.37 13.50
N LEU A 87 -13.66 -11.86 12.62
CA LEU A 87 -12.64 -10.88 13.00
C LEU A 87 -13.27 -9.55 13.42
N ARG A 88 -14.21 -9.00 12.65
CA ARG A 88 -14.91 -7.76 13.01
C ARG A 88 -15.60 -7.92 14.36
N GLY A 89 -16.29 -9.04 14.57
CA GLY A 89 -16.95 -9.35 15.85
C GLY A 89 -15.97 -9.51 17.02
N LEU A 90 -14.71 -9.87 16.77
CA LEU A 90 -13.65 -9.86 17.79
C LEU A 90 -13.17 -8.42 18.07
N VAL A 91 -12.89 -7.64 17.03
CA VAL A 91 -12.42 -6.25 17.17
C VAL A 91 -13.46 -5.38 17.87
N SER A 92 -14.75 -5.55 17.54
CA SER A 92 -15.85 -4.79 18.15
C SER A 92 -16.10 -5.10 19.62
N LYS A 93 -15.58 -6.20 20.16
CA LYS A 93 -15.62 -6.48 21.61
C LYS A 93 -14.65 -5.60 22.40
N THR A 94 -13.63 -5.09 21.73
CA THR A 94 -12.53 -4.34 22.35
C THR A 94 -12.57 -2.86 22.00
N TYR A 95 -13.02 -2.51 20.79
CA TYR A 95 -13.02 -1.15 20.27
C TYR A 95 -14.39 -0.74 19.74
N ASP A 96 -14.72 0.55 19.89
CA ASP A 96 -15.82 1.14 19.16
C ASP A 96 -15.40 1.34 17.69
N ILE A 97 -16.02 0.56 16.80
CA ILE A 97 -15.71 0.51 15.37
C ILE A 97 -16.97 0.69 14.50
N GLU A 98 -18.07 1.18 15.07
CA GLU A 98 -19.35 1.29 14.37
C GLU A 98 -19.26 2.23 13.16
N ASP A 99 -18.57 3.36 13.32
CA ASP A 99 -18.39 4.36 12.25
C ASP A 99 -16.98 4.37 11.66
N VAL A 100 -16.17 3.37 12.01
CA VAL A 100 -14.76 3.32 11.61
C VAL A 100 -14.63 2.66 10.24
N PRO A 101 -14.03 3.35 9.24
CA PRO A 101 -13.76 2.75 7.95
C PRO A 101 -12.85 1.52 8.10
N PHE A 102 -13.35 0.38 7.65
CA PHE A 102 -12.65 -0.90 7.72
C PHE A 102 -12.44 -1.40 6.30
N TYR A 103 -11.19 -1.54 5.88
CA TYR A 103 -10.84 -2.08 4.57
C TYR A 103 -10.13 -3.42 4.68
N ARG A 104 -10.66 -4.41 3.98
CA ARG A 104 -10.00 -5.69 3.72
C ARG A 104 -9.22 -5.59 2.42
N MET A 105 -7.93 -5.85 2.48
CA MET A 105 -7.01 -5.81 1.36
C MET A 105 -6.33 -7.16 1.22
N ILE A 106 -6.50 -7.80 0.07
CA ILE A 106 -5.80 -9.03 -0.25
C ILE A 106 -4.49 -8.65 -0.93
N THR A 107 -3.40 -8.88 -0.22
CA THR A 107 -2.03 -8.50 -0.60
C THR A 107 -1.19 -9.74 -0.90
N ALA A 108 -0.01 -9.57 -1.49
CA ALA A 108 0.94 -10.68 -1.58
C ALA A 108 1.51 -10.99 -0.19
N HIS A 109 2.07 -9.98 0.48
CA HIS A 109 2.65 -10.08 1.83
C HIS A 109 2.56 -8.74 2.55
N PRO A 110 2.17 -8.68 3.83
CA PRO A 110 2.22 -7.44 4.61
C PRO A 110 3.66 -7.05 4.95
N ILE A 111 3.93 -5.75 5.07
CA ILE A 111 5.20 -5.18 5.53
C ILE A 111 4.87 -4.29 6.71
N PHE A 112 5.45 -4.53 7.89
CA PHE A 112 5.16 -3.71 9.07
C PHE A 112 6.27 -3.77 10.13
N THR A 113 6.30 -2.77 11.00
CA THR A 113 7.03 -2.81 12.26
C THR A 113 6.07 -3.18 13.40
N PRO A 114 6.32 -4.24 14.19
CA PRO A 114 5.52 -4.53 15.38
C PRO A 114 5.61 -3.38 16.39
N CYS A 115 4.47 -2.92 16.94
CA CYS A 115 4.44 -1.86 17.96
C CYS A 115 3.43 -2.23 19.06
N VAL A 116 3.92 -2.59 20.24
CA VAL A 116 3.12 -2.83 21.45
C VAL A 116 3.26 -1.60 22.36
N GLY A 117 2.15 -1.02 22.80
CA GLY A 117 2.13 0.08 23.78
C GLY A 117 2.33 1.51 23.24
N GLY A 118 2.35 1.73 21.92
CA GLY A 118 2.35 3.07 21.30
C GLY A 118 0.94 3.61 21.02
N LYS A 119 0.83 4.88 20.56
CA LYS A 119 -0.46 5.44 20.05
C LYS A 119 -1.01 4.64 18.86
N ILE A 120 -0.14 3.97 18.10
CA ILE A 120 -0.48 2.97 17.09
C ILE A 120 -0.26 1.60 17.73
N ILE A 121 -1.34 0.82 17.90
CA ILE A 121 -1.28 -0.50 18.53
C ILE A 121 -1.36 -1.58 17.45
N LEU A 122 -0.34 -2.43 17.44
CA LEU A 122 -0.32 -3.71 16.75
C LEU A 122 -0.15 -4.78 17.84
N ASN A 123 -1.11 -5.68 18.00
CA ASN A 123 -0.82 -6.91 18.74
C ASN A 123 -0.48 -8.03 17.75
N PRO A 124 0.77 -8.50 17.71
CA PRO A 124 1.15 -9.66 16.91
C PRO A 124 0.49 -10.97 17.34
N GLU A 125 0.00 -11.12 18.58
CA GLU A 125 -0.68 -12.36 19.01
C GLU A 125 -2.12 -12.49 18.48
N ALA A 126 -2.74 -11.40 18.04
CA ALA A 126 -4.04 -11.43 17.35
C ALA A 126 -3.90 -11.72 15.83
N VAL A 127 -2.66 -11.66 15.33
CA VAL A 127 -2.25 -11.90 13.96
C VAL A 127 -1.71 -13.32 13.92
N ASP A 128 -2.58 -14.27 13.58
CA ASP A 128 -2.11 -15.62 13.27
C ASP A 128 -1.23 -15.52 12.02
N MET A 129 0.08 -15.39 12.23
CA MET A 129 1.07 -15.29 11.15
C MET A 129 1.15 -16.60 10.37
N GLU A 130 0.81 -17.74 10.99
CA GLU A 130 0.65 -19.00 10.26
C GLU A 130 -0.52 -18.92 9.27
N LYS A 131 -1.52 -18.07 9.54
CA LYS A 131 -2.66 -17.73 8.67
C LYS A 131 -2.51 -16.41 7.89
N GLY A 132 -1.35 -15.75 7.89
CA GLY A 132 -1.06 -14.62 6.99
C GLY A 132 -2.06 -13.44 7.04
N GLN A 133 -2.47 -13.02 8.23
CA GLN A 133 -3.49 -11.98 8.44
C GLN A 133 -2.99 -10.88 9.38
N THR A 134 -3.01 -9.62 8.95
CA THR A 134 -2.52 -8.46 9.73
C THR A 134 -3.59 -7.38 9.85
N LEU A 135 -3.78 -6.84 11.06
CA LEU A 135 -4.61 -5.66 11.30
C LEU A 135 -3.73 -4.44 11.61
N ILE A 136 -4.03 -3.32 10.98
CA ILE A 136 -3.41 -2.02 11.24
C ILE A 136 -4.50 -1.05 11.67
N PHE A 137 -4.38 -0.52 12.88
CA PHE A 137 -5.26 0.48 13.44
C PHE A 137 -4.60 1.85 13.35
N PHE A 138 -5.21 2.77 12.61
CA PHE A 138 -4.80 4.16 12.63
C PHE A 138 -5.59 4.86 13.74
N PRO A 139 -4.95 5.34 14.81
CA PRO A 139 -5.64 6.10 15.85
C PRO A 139 -6.13 7.44 15.29
N GLN A 140 -6.99 8.13 16.04
CA GLN A 140 -7.13 9.57 15.85
C GLN A 140 -5.83 10.26 16.28
N ILE A 141 -5.17 10.95 15.33
CA ILE A 141 -3.95 11.72 15.61
C ILE A 141 -4.29 13.21 15.52
N PRO A 142 -4.09 14.02 16.58
CA PRO A 142 -4.37 15.45 16.55
C PRO A 142 -3.67 16.15 15.39
N GLY A 143 -4.45 16.91 14.62
CA GLY A 143 -3.97 17.65 13.44
C GLY A 143 -3.91 16.84 12.14
N LEU A 144 -4.02 15.51 12.18
CA LEU A 144 -4.15 14.68 10.98
C LEU A 144 -5.61 14.32 10.70
N THR A 145 -6.07 14.63 9.50
CA THR A 145 -7.33 14.11 8.95
C THR A 145 -7.03 13.11 7.84
N ILE A 146 -7.61 11.91 7.95
CA ILE A 146 -7.57 10.90 6.90
C ILE A 146 -8.95 10.82 6.24
N LYS A 147 -9.04 11.11 4.93
CA LYS A 147 -10.29 10.91 4.17
C LYS A 147 -10.15 9.73 3.21
N LYS A 148 -11.28 9.16 2.81
CA LYS A 148 -11.37 7.99 1.93
C LYS A 148 -12.21 8.32 0.71
N PHE A 149 -11.78 7.83 -0.44
CA PHE A 149 -12.46 8.01 -1.72
C PHE A 149 -12.51 6.67 -2.44
N GLU A 150 -13.70 6.21 -2.78
CA GLU A 150 -13.92 4.96 -3.49
C GLU A 150 -14.28 5.24 -4.95
N PHE A 151 -13.64 4.54 -5.87
CA PHE A 151 -13.89 4.63 -7.29
C PHE A 151 -14.35 3.27 -7.80
N ASP A 152 -15.44 3.27 -8.57
CA ASP A 152 -15.95 2.07 -9.23
C ASP A 152 -14.95 1.59 -10.30
N LYS A 153 -14.99 0.31 -10.65
CA LYS A 153 -14.14 -0.33 -11.68
C LYS A 153 -14.43 0.16 -13.11
N LYS A 154 -15.11 1.29 -13.27
CA LYS A 154 -15.48 1.84 -14.58
C LYS A 154 -14.30 2.59 -15.15
N PHE A 155 -14.07 2.42 -16.44
CA PHE A 155 -13.10 3.19 -17.21
C PHE A 155 -13.35 4.71 -17.15
N ALA A 156 -14.50 5.18 -16.65
CA ALA A 156 -14.98 6.55 -16.76
C ALA A 156 -14.79 7.39 -15.48
N VAL A 157 -13.60 7.35 -14.86
CA VAL A 157 -13.25 8.34 -13.81
C VAL A 157 -13.34 9.75 -14.42
N LYS A 158 -14.07 10.64 -13.75
CA LYS A 158 -14.26 12.04 -14.15
C LYS A 158 -13.44 12.99 -13.27
N PRO A 159 -13.07 14.19 -13.77
CA PRO A 159 -12.26 15.16 -13.02
C PRO A 159 -12.88 15.58 -11.68
N ASP A 160 -14.20 15.77 -11.62
CA ASP A 160 -14.95 16.17 -10.42
C ASP A 160 -14.86 15.13 -9.29
N GLN A 161 -14.67 13.85 -9.63
CA GLN A 161 -14.44 12.79 -8.65
C GLN A 161 -13.03 12.83 -8.04
N VAL A 162 -12.07 13.45 -8.74
CA VAL A 162 -10.67 13.55 -8.32
C VAL A 162 -10.38 14.91 -7.68
N GLU A 163 -11.21 15.92 -7.96
CA GLU A 163 -11.08 17.27 -7.42
C GLU A 163 -10.89 17.33 -5.89
N PRO A 164 -11.62 16.55 -5.07
CA PRO A 164 -11.42 16.56 -3.62
C PRO A 164 -10.04 16.07 -3.15
N LEU A 165 -9.33 15.26 -3.95
CA LEU A 165 -8.02 14.73 -3.58
C LEU A 165 -6.92 15.79 -3.76
N LEU A 166 -7.21 16.88 -4.46
CA LEU A 166 -6.24 17.90 -4.84
C LEU A 166 -5.87 18.85 -3.70
N SER A 167 -6.66 18.90 -2.63
CA SER A 167 -6.35 19.63 -1.40
C SER A 167 -5.51 18.81 -0.41
N ALA A 168 -5.24 17.53 -0.71
CA ALA A 168 -4.46 16.67 0.16
C ALA A 168 -2.97 17.01 0.14
N LYS A 169 -2.26 16.75 1.24
CA LYS A 169 -0.80 16.76 1.26
C LYS A 169 -0.21 15.46 0.74
N GLY A 170 -0.95 14.35 0.90
CA GLY A 170 -0.55 13.05 0.41
C GLY A 170 -1.74 12.17 0.08
N VAL A 171 -1.55 11.28 -0.89
CA VAL A 171 -2.54 10.30 -1.37
C VAL A 171 -1.92 8.92 -1.38
N ILE A 172 -2.57 7.96 -0.73
CA ILE A 172 -2.33 6.53 -0.96
C ILE A 172 -3.38 6.03 -1.94
N LEU A 173 -2.96 5.60 -3.13
CA LEU A 173 -3.85 5.05 -4.17
C LEU A 173 -3.68 3.54 -4.26
N LEU A 174 -4.73 2.80 -3.93
CA LEU A 174 -4.77 1.34 -4.01
C LEU A 174 -5.78 0.91 -5.06
N ALA A 175 -5.44 -0.11 -5.84
CA ALA A 175 -6.32 -0.62 -6.87
C ALA A 175 -6.16 -2.12 -7.08
N GLU A 176 -7.21 -2.79 -7.52
CA GLU A 176 -7.12 -4.18 -7.94
C GLU A 176 -6.32 -4.34 -9.24
N THR A 177 -5.70 -5.49 -9.46
CA THR A 177 -4.89 -5.81 -10.65
C THR A 177 -5.67 -5.85 -11.97
N SER A 178 -7.00 -5.77 -11.94
CA SER A 178 -7.82 -5.83 -13.14
C SER A 178 -7.58 -4.63 -14.07
N SER A 179 -7.61 -4.87 -15.39
CA SER A 179 -7.39 -3.83 -16.41
C SER A 179 -8.28 -2.58 -16.24
N PRO A 180 -9.58 -2.68 -15.90
CA PRO A 180 -10.40 -1.51 -15.63
C PRO A 180 -9.93 -0.68 -14.43
N CYS A 181 -9.44 -1.33 -13.36
CA CYS A 181 -8.96 -0.66 -12.16
C CYS A 181 -7.61 0.04 -12.39
N VAL A 182 -6.71 -0.59 -13.15
CA VAL A 182 -5.46 0.04 -13.59
C VAL A 182 -5.75 1.26 -14.47
N THR A 183 -6.73 1.16 -15.37
CA THR A 183 -7.12 2.29 -16.23
C THR A 183 -7.75 3.43 -15.43
N ALA A 184 -8.64 3.12 -14.48
CA ALA A 184 -9.22 4.10 -13.57
C ALA A 184 -8.12 4.81 -12.75
N SER A 185 -7.17 4.06 -12.20
CA SER A 185 -6.04 4.58 -11.43
C SER A 185 -5.16 5.51 -12.25
N ASN A 186 -4.80 5.13 -13.48
CA ASN A 186 -4.04 6.02 -14.38
C ASN A 186 -4.79 7.32 -14.67
N ARG A 187 -6.13 7.29 -14.78
CA ARG A 187 -6.92 8.52 -14.93
C ARG A 187 -6.92 9.36 -13.67
N ILE A 188 -7.01 8.75 -12.49
CA ILE A 188 -6.90 9.47 -11.21
C ILE A 188 -5.56 10.19 -11.14
N VAL A 189 -4.45 9.49 -11.39
CA VAL A 189 -3.11 10.11 -11.43
C VAL A 189 -3.04 11.20 -12.50
N HIS A 190 -3.59 10.96 -13.69
CA HIS A 190 -3.65 11.99 -14.74
C HIS A 190 -4.41 13.24 -14.28
N TYR A 191 -5.54 13.11 -13.59
CA TYR A 191 -6.29 14.29 -13.13
C TYR A 191 -5.62 15.00 -11.96
N LEU A 192 -4.98 14.27 -11.06
CA LEU A 192 -4.20 14.83 -9.95
C LEU A 192 -3.04 15.70 -10.45
N TYR A 193 -2.35 15.23 -11.49
CA TYR A 193 -1.06 15.79 -11.89
C TYR A 193 -1.08 16.49 -13.26
N PHE A 194 -1.98 16.15 -14.17
CA PHE A 194 -1.83 16.55 -15.58
C PHE A 194 -3.05 17.25 -16.19
N THR A 195 -4.13 17.45 -15.44
CA THR A 195 -5.18 18.38 -15.84
C THR A 195 -5.08 19.68 -15.06
N GLY A 196 -4.93 20.78 -15.80
CA GLY A 196 -5.09 22.12 -15.25
C GLY A 196 -6.49 22.24 -14.64
N SER A 197 -6.57 22.82 -13.44
CA SER A 197 -7.87 23.17 -12.88
C SER A 197 -8.56 24.15 -13.85
N LYS A 198 -9.90 24.14 -13.94
CA LYS A 198 -10.62 25.14 -14.76
C LYS A 198 -10.35 26.57 -14.26
N LYS A 199 -9.82 26.72 -13.04
CA LYS A 199 -9.37 27.98 -12.46
C LYS A 199 -7.92 28.21 -12.88
N LYS A 200 -7.61 29.37 -13.45
CA LYS A 200 -6.24 29.82 -13.81
C LYS A 200 -5.36 30.09 -12.58
N GLU A 201 -5.62 29.44 -11.46
CA GLU A 201 -4.81 29.57 -10.25
C GLU A 201 -3.66 28.57 -10.36
N VAL A 202 -2.44 29.11 -10.36
CA VAL A 202 -1.22 28.33 -10.18
C VAL A 202 -1.39 27.54 -8.89
N ARG A 203 -1.46 26.21 -8.98
CA ARG A 203 -1.49 25.38 -7.78
C ARG A 203 -0.19 25.57 -7.02
N ALA A 204 -0.29 25.91 -5.74
CA ALA A 204 0.88 26.10 -4.89
C ALA A 204 1.66 24.79 -4.73
N GLU A 205 0.99 23.64 -4.51
CA GLU A 205 1.62 22.32 -4.40
C GLU A 205 0.66 21.20 -4.84
N ARG A 206 1.20 20.09 -5.35
CA ARG A 206 0.43 18.85 -5.64
C ARG A 206 0.65 17.84 -4.52
N PRO A 207 -0.33 16.98 -4.20
CA PRO A 207 -0.13 15.96 -3.19
C PRO A 207 1.06 15.06 -3.53
N CYS A 208 1.75 14.52 -2.54
CA CYS A 208 2.59 13.34 -2.71
C CYS A 208 1.70 12.11 -3.02
N LEU A 209 2.19 11.18 -3.85
CA LEU A 209 1.45 9.95 -4.18
C LEU A 209 2.33 8.73 -3.94
N ALA A 210 1.79 7.75 -3.22
CA ALA A 210 2.30 6.39 -3.14
C ALA A 210 1.13 5.40 -3.22
N GLY A 211 1.42 4.10 -3.34
CA GLY A 211 0.40 3.07 -3.35
C GLY A 211 0.76 1.92 -4.27
N GLY A 212 -0.19 1.01 -4.48
CA GLY A 212 0.07 -0.14 -5.31
C GLY A 212 -1.13 -1.00 -5.61
N LEU A 213 -0.86 -2.02 -6.42
CA LEU A 213 -1.86 -2.97 -6.87
C LEU A 213 -2.04 -4.11 -5.86
N LEU A 214 -3.30 -4.42 -5.61
CA LEU A 214 -3.78 -5.47 -4.72
C LEU A 214 -4.43 -6.59 -5.53
N ALA A 215 -4.48 -7.80 -4.98
CA ALA A 215 -5.29 -8.85 -5.58
C ALA A 215 -6.78 -8.52 -5.47
N LYS A 216 -7.20 -7.95 -4.33
CA LYS A 216 -8.58 -7.53 -4.06
C LYS A 216 -8.63 -6.45 -2.98
N THR A 217 -9.62 -5.58 -3.05
CA THR A 217 -9.92 -4.61 -1.98
C THR A 217 -11.42 -4.46 -1.77
N CYS A 218 -11.84 -4.55 -0.50
CA CYS A 218 -13.24 -4.41 -0.09
C CYS A 218 -13.35 -3.52 1.14
N ARG A 219 -14.40 -2.71 1.21
CA ARG A 219 -14.86 -2.15 2.47
C ARG A 219 -15.63 -3.22 3.25
N VAL A 220 -15.47 -3.25 4.56
CA VAL A 220 -16.22 -4.11 5.48
C VAL A 220 -17.29 -3.25 6.15
N ASP A 221 -18.54 -3.66 6.08
CA ASP A 221 -19.65 -2.97 6.75
C ASP A 221 -19.83 -3.43 8.21
N ASN A 222 -20.85 -2.89 8.88
CA ASN A 222 -21.07 -3.11 10.29
C ASN A 222 -21.44 -4.56 10.63
N GLU A 223 -21.98 -5.31 9.66
CA GLU A 223 -22.32 -6.73 9.78
C GLU A 223 -21.14 -7.65 9.42
N GLY A 224 -19.98 -7.07 9.05
CA GLY A 224 -18.80 -7.84 8.62
C GLY A 224 -18.87 -8.28 7.16
N LYS A 225 -19.88 -7.82 6.40
CA LYS A 225 -20.01 -8.12 4.98
C LYS A 225 -19.05 -7.25 4.17
N THR A 226 -18.49 -7.86 3.12
CA THR A 226 -17.54 -7.20 2.23
C THR A 226 -18.25 -6.56 1.04
N ILE A 227 -18.04 -5.26 0.86
CA ILE A 227 -18.52 -4.46 -0.25
C ILE A 227 -17.32 -4.17 -1.17
N PRO A 228 -17.38 -4.50 -2.47
CA PRO A 228 -16.26 -4.26 -3.38
C PRO A 228 -15.88 -2.78 -3.44
N SER A 229 -14.60 -2.48 -3.22
CA SER A 229 -14.02 -1.13 -3.30
C SER A 229 -12.76 -1.20 -4.16
N PRO A 230 -12.90 -1.44 -5.48
CA PRO A 230 -11.83 -1.96 -6.34
C PRO A 230 -10.73 -0.94 -6.63
N VAL A 231 -11.00 0.34 -6.45
CA VAL A 231 -10.02 1.42 -6.45
C VAL A 231 -10.35 2.34 -5.28
N VAL A 232 -9.40 2.57 -4.39
CA VAL A 232 -9.57 3.39 -3.19
C VAL A 232 -8.39 4.34 -3.03
N ALA A 233 -8.68 5.58 -2.67
CA ALA A 233 -7.68 6.56 -2.30
C ALA A 233 -7.88 7.00 -0.84
N PHE A 234 -6.78 7.07 -0.10
CA PHE A 234 -6.73 7.65 1.24
C PHE A 234 -5.95 8.95 1.19
N THR A 235 -6.55 10.06 1.61
CA THR A 235 -5.87 11.36 1.68
C THR A 235 -5.40 11.64 3.09
N PHE A 236 -4.27 12.34 3.19
CA PHE A 236 -3.70 12.82 4.44
C PHE A 236 -3.66 14.34 4.39
N GLU A 237 -4.34 14.96 5.35
CA GLU A 237 -4.61 16.40 5.40
C GLU A 237 -4.34 16.94 6.81
N GLY A 238 -3.99 18.22 6.91
CA GLY A 238 -3.73 18.90 8.17
C GLY A 238 -2.62 19.95 8.04
N ASP A 239 -2.78 21.11 8.67
CA ASP A 239 -1.82 22.21 8.54
C ASP A 239 -0.43 21.85 9.07
N ASN A 240 -0.37 21.03 10.12
CA ASN A 240 0.83 20.53 10.78
C ASN A 240 1.38 19.21 10.20
N VAL A 241 0.81 18.73 9.10
CA VAL A 241 1.24 17.49 8.43
C VAL A 241 2.25 17.83 7.34
N THR A 242 3.36 17.09 7.23
CA THR A 242 4.25 17.12 6.07
C THR A 242 4.42 15.72 5.52
N ILE A 243 4.48 15.61 4.19
CA ILE A 243 4.55 14.33 3.50
C ILE A 243 5.63 14.38 2.44
N HIS A 244 6.42 13.30 2.38
CA HIS A 244 7.42 13.09 1.35
C HIS A 244 7.24 11.70 0.76
N SER A 245 7.21 11.60 -0.56
CA SER A 245 7.23 10.31 -1.26
C SER A 245 8.41 10.21 -2.22
N ASP A 246 8.97 9.01 -2.34
CA ASP A 246 9.96 8.68 -3.36
C ASP A 246 9.85 7.20 -3.74
N ILE A 247 10.45 6.85 -4.88
CA ILE A 247 10.40 5.52 -5.48
C ILE A 247 11.81 5.01 -5.72
N ASN A 248 12.09 3.83 -5.17
CA ASN A 248 13.33 3.11 -5.40
C ASN A 248 13.17 2.18 -6.62
N ARG A 249 13.94 2.42 -7.68
CA ARG A 249 13.97 1.60 -8.92
C ARG A 249 15.28 0.84 -9.11
N THR A 250 16.25 1.03 -8.22
CA THR A 250 17.60 0.50 -8.36
C THR A 250 17.94 -0.42 -7.18
N SER A 251 19.09 -1.07 -7.25
CA SER A 251 19.71 -1.79 -6.13
C SER A 251 20.58 -0.87 -5.24
N GLU A 252 20.68 0.42 -5.56
CA GLU A 252 21.46 1.40 -4.79
C GLU A 252 20.68 1.92 -3.58
N PHE A 253 20.37 1.03 -2.64
CA PHE A 253 19.52 1.31 -1.48
C PHE A 253 20.05 2.46 -0.59
N GLU A 254 21.35 2.50 -0.30
CA GLU A 254 21.95 3.53 0.57
C GLU A 254 21.75 4.94 -0.03
N THR A 255 22.07 5.12 -1.31
CA THR A 255 21.88 6.39 -2.03
C THR A 255 20.41 6.82 -2.02
N PHE A 256 19.50 5.87 -2.21
CA PHE A 256 18.06 6.11 -2.14
C PHE A 256 17.63 6.60 -0.75
N PHE A 257 17.95 5.87 0.31
CA PHE A 257 17.48 6.21 1.66
C PHE A 257 18.13 7.47 2.21
N LYS A 258 19.40 7.73 1.88
CA LYS A 258 20.04 9.00 2.20
C LYS A 258 19.24 10.17 1.63
N ARG A 259 18.96 10.14 0.33
CA ARG A 259 18.16 11.19 -0.34
C ARG A 259 16.76 11.30 0.25
N LEU A 260 16.08 10.18 0.50
CA LEU A 260 14.74 10.18 1.08
C LEU A 260 14.75 10.82 2.49
N SER A 261 15.75 10.52 3.32
CA SER A 261 15.91 11.12 4.65
C SER A 261 16.27 12.61 4.61
N GLU A 262 17.11 13.03 3.66
CA GLU A 262 17.47 14.42 3.47
C GLU A 262 16.25 15.24 3.05
N ASN A 263 15.44 14.71 2.14
CA ASN A 263 14.19 15.34 1.73
C ASN A 263 13.16 15.40 2.87
N ALA A 264 13.01 14.32 3.65
CA ALA A 264 12.09 14.26 4.78
C ALA A 264 12.55 15.09 6.00
N GLY A 265 13.84 15.45 6.04
CA GLY A 265 14.48 16.18 7.12
C GLY A 265 14.54 15.42 8.44
N GLN A 266 15.19 16.03 9.42
CA GLN A 266 15.20 15.52 10.79
C GLN A 266 13.78 15.51 11.37
N LYS A 267 13.45 14.50 12.16
CA LYS A 267 12.17 14.41 12.87
C LYS A 267 12.13 15.55 13.91
N PRO A 268 11.19 16.51 13.82
CA PRO A 268 11.10 17.57 14.82
C PRO A 268 10.83 16.99 16.21
N ASN A 269 11.34 17.64 17.25
CA ASN A 269 11.12 17.21 18.63
C ASN A 269 9.61 17.17 18.95
N GLY A 270 9.16 16.07 19.54
CA GLY A 270 7.75 15.87 19.88
C GLY A 270 6.83 15.57 18.69
N ALA A 271 7.34 15.54 17.45
CA ALA A 271 6.54 15.17 16.29
C ALA A 271 6.26 13.66 16.22
N GLU A 272 5.14 13.29 15.63
CA GLU A 272 4.87 11.91 15.22
C GLU A 272 5.37 11.70 13.79
N ARG A 273 5.95 10.54 13.50
CA ARG A 273 6.42 10.20 12.15
C ARG A 273 6.22 8.72 11.89
N PHE A 274 5.65 8.38 10.74
CA PHE A 274 5.48 7.01 10.29
C PHE A 274 5.63 6.91 8.76
N ALA A 275 5.78 5.70 8.25
CA ALA A 275 5.99 5.47 6.83
C ALA A 275 5.03 4.42 6.24
N PHE A 276 4.69 4.60 4.96
CA PHE A 276 4.10 3.58 4.12
C PHE A 276 5.10 3.04 3.12
N ILE A 277 5.11 1.73 2.92
CA ILE A 277 6.00 1.01 2.01
C ILE A 277 5.17 0.10 1.10
N PHE A 278 5.22 0.33 -0.20
CA PHE A 278 4.61 -0.56 -1.20
C PHE A 278 5.71 -1.15 -2.07
N ASN A 279 5.91 -2.46 -2.00
CA ASN A 279 7.04 -3.12 -2.66
C ASN A 279 6.57 -4.05 -3.79
N CYS A 280 7.14 -3.92 -4.99
CA CYS A 280 6.73 -4.76 -6.10
C CYS A 280 7.20 -6.18 -5.90
N ILE A 281 6.30 -7.15 -6.06
CA ILE A 281 6.69 -8.57 -6.18
C ILE A 281 7.54 -8.83 -7.43
N GLY A 282 7.67 -7.86 -8.34
CA GLY A 282 8.56 -7.92 -9.49
C GLY A 282 10.00 -7.52 -9.20
N ARG A 283 10.33 -7.02 -7.98
CA ARG A 283 11.72 -6.81 -7.59
C ARG A 283 12.37 -8.17 -7.37
N PHE A 284 13.51 -8.40 -8.01
CA PHE A 284 14.15 -9.71 -8.00
C PHE A 284 15.07 -9.97 -6.81
N GLU A 285 15.33 -8.97 -5.98
CA GLU A 285 16.20 -9.05 -4.81
C GLU A 285 15.59 -8.16 -3.75
N TYR A 286 14.83 -8.76 -2.83
CA TYR A 286 14.55 -8.11 -1.56
C TYR A 286 15.51 -8.69 -0.55
N GLU A 287 16.53 -7.90 -0.28
CA GLU A 287 17.47 -8.21 0.78
C GLU A 287 16.94 -7.55 2.04
N ASP A 288 17.00 -8.25 3.18
CA ASP A 288 16.75 -7.66 4.50
C ASP A 288 17.49 -6.32 4.69
N ASP A 289 18.57 -6.13 3.92
CA ASP A 289 19.37 -4.93 3.85
C ASP A 289 18.58 -3.68 3.45
N GLU A 290 17.54 -3.76 2.61
CA GLU A 290 16.71 -2.57 2.28
C GLU A 290 15.99 -2.05 3.53
N LEU A 291 15.38 -2.92 4.35
CA LEU A 291 14.74 -2.49 5.60
C LEU A 291 15.74 -2.15 6.70
N LYS A 292 16.91 -2.80 6.74
CA LYS A 292 17.99 -2.39 7.66
C LYS A 292 18.43 -0.96 7.35
N LEU A 293 18.59 -0.64 6.07
CA LEU A 293 18.93 0.71 5.62
C LEU A 293 17.81 1.71 5.88
N PHE A 294 16.55 1.33 5.66
CA PHE A 294 15.43 2.18 6.08
C PHE A 294 15.53 2.53 7.58
N ARG A 295 15.72 1.54 8.45
CA ARG A 295 15.84 1.76 9.92
C ARG A 295 17.08 2.59 10.30
N LYS A 296 18.17 2.48 9.55
CA LYS A 296 19.37 3.31 9.72
C LYS A 296 19.10 4.80 9.45
N TYR A 297 18.34 5.10 8.40
CA TYR A 297 18.05 6.49 7.99
C TYR A 297 16.80 7.09 8.64
N PHE A 298 15.87 6.23 9.06
CA PHE A 298 14.63 6.58 9.76
C PHE A 298 14.54 5.82 11.09
N PRO A 299 15.44 6.10 12.06
CA PRO A 299 15.38 5.45 13.37
C PRO A 299 14.05 5.78 14.06
N ASP A 300 13.48 4.79 14.75
CA ASP A 300 12.24 4.90 15.53
C ASP A 300 11.00 5.35 14.73
N VAL A 301 11.04 5.24 13.40
CA VAL A 301 9.89 5.50 12.52
C VAL A 301 9.19 4.17 12.23
N PRO A 302 7.97 3.94 12.78
CA PRO A 302 7.19 2.76 12.40
C PRO A 302 6.79 2.85 10.93
N TYR A 303 6.85 1.70 10.25
CA TYR A 303 6.43 1.59 8.87
C TYR A 303 5.38 0.50 8.69
N PHE A 304 4.55 0.67 7.66
CA PHE A 304 3.45 -0.22 7.31
C PHE A 304 3.31 -0.33 5.79
N GLY A 305 2.65 -1.37 5.31
CA GLY A 305 2.33 -1.52 3.90
C GLY A 305 2.35 -2.98 3.48
N PHE A 306 2.70 -3.23 2.23
CA PHE A 306 2.62 -4.57 1.67
C PHE A 306 3.36 -4.69 0.33
N TRP A 307 3.58 -5.95 -0.02
CA TRP A 307 3.97 -6.37 -1.34
C TRP A 307 2.80 -6.27 -2.33
N SER A 308 3.05 -5.54 -3.40
CA SER A 308 2.07 -5.11 -4.39
C SER A 308 2.38 -5.72 -5.77
N TYR A 309 1.38 -5.76 -6.64
CA TYR A 309 1.54 -6.25 -8.01
C TYR A 309 2.05 -5.18 -9.00
N GLY A 310 2.33 -3.97 -8.51
CA GLY A 310 2.85 -2.81 -9.22
C GLY A 310 2.49 -1.52 -8.47
N GLU A 311 3.31 -0.47 -8.58
CA GLU A 311 3.27 0.68 -7.67
C GLU A 311 2.81 1.96 -8.36
N PHE A 312 2.01 2.77 -7.65
CA PHE A 312 1.76 4.15 -8.02
C PHE A 312 2.65 5.03 -7.16
N CYS A 313 3.51 5.83 -7.78
CA CYS A 313 4.32 6.80 -7.03
C CYS A 313 4.64 8.00 -7.90
N ILE A 314 4.46 9.19 -7.33
CA ILE A 314 5.03 10.43 -7.86
C ILE A 314 6.02 10.96 -6.81
N PRO A 315 7.32 11.03 -7.12
CA PRO A 315 8.31 11.57 -6.21
C PRO A 315 8.00 13.01 -5.83
N ASP A 316 8.26 13.37 -4.59
CA ASP A 316 8.07 14.73 -4.05
C ASP A 316 8.81 15.79 -4.89
N SER A 317 10.04 15.49 -5.30
CA SER A 317 10.83 16.33 -6.21
C SER A 317 10.15 16.57 -7.56
N HIS A 318 9.36 15.62 -8.04
CA HIS A 318 8.58 15.78 -9.27
C HIS A 318 7.30 16.57 -9.01
N ALA A 319 6.59 16.27 -7.92
CA ALA A 319 5.34 16.94 -7.55
C ALA A 319 5.53 18.47 -7.37
N ARG A 320 6.63 18.90 -6.76
CA ARG A 320 6.96 20.32 -6.52
C ARG A 320 7.37 21.09 -7.77
N ASN A 321 8.04 20.43 -8.72
CA ASN A 321 8.57 21.08 -9.92
C ASN A 321 7.60 21.04 -11.11
N MET A 322 6.41 20.47 -10.93
CA MET A 322 5.41 20.38 -11.97
C MET A 322 4.68 21.71 -12.19
N THR A 323 5.03 22.39 -13.28
CA THR A 323 4.22 23.51 -13.80
C THR A 323 2.88 23.01 -14.33
N ASP A 324 1.86 23.87 -14.32
CA ASP A 324 0.56 23.50 -14.87
C ASP A 324 0.69 23.14 -16.36
N PRO A 325 0.39 21.89 -16.73
CA PRO A 325 0.55 21.49 -18.12
C PRO A 325 -0.45 22.24 -18.99
N LYS A 326 0.03 22.77 -20.13
CA LYS A 326 -0.85 23.20 -21.24
C LYS A 326 -1.73 21.99 -21.60
N LYS A 327 -3.06 22.07 -21.37
CA LYS A 327 -4.07 21.02 -21.64
C LYS A 327 -3.49 19.75 -22.28
N ILE A 328 -2.94 18.85 -21.47
CA ILE A 328 -2.48 17.56 -21.99
C ILE A 328 -3.74 16.74 -22.25
N LYS A 329 -3.94 16.32 -23.51
CA LYS A 329 -4.96 15.33 -23.82
C LYS A 329 -4.61 14.08 -23.03
N ILE A 330 -5.60 13.45 -22.39
CA ILE A 330 -5.43 12.15 -21.73
C ILE A 330 -4.83 11.19 -22.78
N ASP A 331 -3.53 10.97 -22.68
CA ASP A 331 -2.87 9.98 -23.50
C ASP A 331 -3.20 8.62 -22.90
N ARG A 332 -3.88 7.79 -23.70
CA ARG A 332 -4.25 6.42 -23.29
C ARG A 332 -3.03 5.52 -23.09
N HIS A 333 -1.84 5.97 -23.50
CA HIS A 333 -0.60 5.22 -23.43
C HIS A 333 0.29 5.58 -22.24
N ILE A 334 0.03 6.68 -21.51
CA ILE A 334 0.82 7.00 -20.31
C ILE A 334 0.42 6.04 -19.18
N ARG A 335 1.39 5.25 -18.72
CA ARG A 335 1.26 4.35 -17.58
C ARG A 335 2.03 4.95 -16.41
N TYR A 336 1.30 5.31 -15.35
CA TYR A 336 1.89 5.77 -14.07
C TYR A 336 2.15 4.61 -13.11
N LEU A 337 1.84 3.39 -13.57
CA LEU A 337 2.13 2.15 -12.87
C LEU A 337 3.60 1.79 -13.08
N ASN A 338 4.32 1.69 -11.98
CA ASN A 338 5.69 1.23 -11.95
C ASN A 338 5.72 -0.27 -11.65
N SER A 339 6.79 -0.94 -12.05
CA SER A 339 7.04 -2.35 -11.75
C SER A 339 8.48 -2.53 -11.33
N ALA A 340 8.76 -3.58 -10.55
CA ALA A 340 10.10 -3.86 -10.04
C ALA A 340 10.70 -2.66 -9.27
N CYS A 341 9.88 -2.03 -8.43
CA CYS A 341 10.27 -0.88 -7.61
C CYS A 341 9.63 -0.96 -6.22
N ALA A 342 10.08 -0.12 -5.29
CA ALA A 342 9.35 0.13 -4.05
C ALA A 342 9.06 1.62 -3.90
N SER A 343 7.84 1.95 -3.48
CA SER A 343 7.44 3.32 -3.16
C SER A 343 7.35 3.50 -1.66
N TYR A 344 7.82 4.66 -1.21
CA TYR A 344 7.87 5.05 0.18
C TYR A 344 7.10 6.36 0.35
N MET A 345 6.33 6.48 1.41
CA MET A 345 5.70 7.72 1.83
C MET A 345 5.96 7.94 3.31
N ILE A 346 6.66 9.02 3.65
CA ILE A 346 6.93 9.45 5.02
C ILE A 346 5.90 10.50 5.39
N VAL A 347 5.19 10.28 6.49
CA VAL A 347 4.21 11.23 7.06
C VAL A 347 4.77 11.74 8.38
N THR A 348 4.89 13.06 8.53
CA THR A 348 5.31 13.72 9.78
C THR A 348 4.20 14.65 10.26
N ILE A 349 3.94 14.69 11.56
CA ILE A 349 2.90 15.51 12.18
C ILE A 349 3.55 16.26 13.34
N THR A 350 3.61 17.59 13.25
CA THR A 350 4.18 18.43 14.31
C THR A 350 3.09 18.85 15.31
N HIS A 351 3.35 18.76 16.61
CA HIS A 351 2.38 19.15 17.65
C HIS A 351 2.58 20.58 18.15
#